data_AF-A0A7M5V230-F1
#
_entry.id   AF-A0A7M5V230-F1
#
_cell.length_a   1.000
_cell.length_b   1.000
_cell.length_c   1.000
_cell.angle_alpha   90.00
_cell.angle_beta   90.00
_cell.angle_gamma   90.00
#
_symmetry.space_group_name_H-M   'P 1'
#
loop_
_entity.id
_entity.type
_entity.pdbx_description
1 polymer ?
#
loop_
_entity_poly.entity_id
_entity_poly.type
_entity_poly.pdbx_seq_one_letter_code
_entity_poly.pdbx_strand_id
1 'polypeptide(L)'
;MCELDFTIIDGRIKYAFGVAFICIGIAAVCGNIIALVSIFKSTRTNRSDILLISLASNDLIIGLLICPFLGIEQFLNYYPDVCNFQAPGVSSLFCITSLNVALIAFYKCFILARETTEEDFLSMKTLVFCVVGSWLLPPMVTSISYFFLLKVFVSIINSIFIITLLVMLVCYALIILYIKRTKQSLKNFQNTKINASQQTLSLQMKAARKVTVLVLCYVVCFLPIVACILINLFYVDGTKVRTETLETIFLFADFISCFNAFLNPWIYTTIFKNLKRSTKYRLIKEDHKRRKNYGAVLGQ
;
A
#
# COMPACT_ATOMS: atom_id res chain seq x y z
N MET A 1 7.21 3.33 -25.87
CA MET A 1 7.27 2.90 -24.45
C MET A 1 7.05 1.40 -24.29
N CYS A 2 6.17 0.79 -25.10
CA CYS A 2 6.14 -0.65 -25.31
C CYS A 2 7.24 -1.13 -26.27
N GLU A 3 8.48 -1.21 -25.80
CA GLU A 3 9.58 -1.87 -26.53
C GLU A 3 10.47 -2.73 -25.60
N LEU A 4 9.91 -3.44 -24.61
CA LEU A 4 10.54 -4.65 -24.07
C LEU A 4 10.68 -5.70 -25.17
N ASP A 5 11.74 -5.65 -25.97
CA ASP A 5 11.98 -6.70 -26.95
C ASP A 5 12.46 -7.98 -26.24
N PHE A 6 11.48 -8.78 -25.83
CA PHE A 6 11.72 -10.07 -25.20
C PHE A 6 12.47 -11.05 -26.11
N THR A 7 12.65 -10.78 -27.41
CA THR A 7 13.48 -11.65 -28.26
C THR A 7 14.98 -11.51 -27.94
N ILE A 8 15.38 -10.41 -27.30
CA ILE A 8 16.78 -10.11 -26.96
C ILE A 8 17.21 -10.77 -25.64
N ILE A 9 16.26 -11.14 -24.77
CA ILE A 9 16.55 -11.76 -23.47
C ILE A 9 16.73 -13.28 -23.60
N ASP A 10 17.75 -13.83 -22.94
CA ASP A 10 17.94 -15.28 -22.79
C ASP A 10 16.63 -15.99 -22.37
N GLY A 11 16.26 -17.03 -23.12
CA GLY A 11 15.01 -17.76 -22.92
C GLY A 11 14.85 -18.32 -21.50
N ARG A 12 15.94 -18.77 -20.86
CA ARG A 12 15.90 -19.30 -19.49
C ARG A 12 15.49 -18.22 -18.50
N ILE A 13 16.01 -16.99 -18.67
CA ILE A 13 15.67 -15.85 -17.82
C ILE A 13 14.19 -15.52 -17.98
N LYS A 14 13.70 -15.43 -19.22
CA LYS A 14 12.29 -15.15 -19.51
C LYS A 14 11.36 -16.17 -18.87
N TYR A 15 11.62 -17.46 -19.09
CA TYR A 15 10.76 -18.51 -18.54
C TYR A 15 10.79 -18.54 -17.01
N ALA A 16 11.96 -18.27 -16.40
CA ALA A 16 12.07 -18.13 -14.95
C ALA A 16 11.20 -16.98 -14.41
N PHE A 17 11.25 -15.80 -15.04
CA PHE A 17 10.38 -14.68 -14.69
C PHE A 17 8.90 -15.00 -14.97
N GLY A 18 8.58 -15.67 -16.07
CA GLY A 18 7.22 -16.10 -16.40
C GLY A 18 6.61 -16.95 -15.29
N VAL A 19 7.34 -17.96 -14.81
CA VAL A 19 6.95 -18.77 -13.65
C VAL A 19 6.86 -17.92 -12.38
N ALA A 20 7.84 -17.04 -12.13
CA ALA A 20 7.87 -16.20 -10.95
C ALA A 20 6.67 -15.25 -10.86
N PHE A 21 6.26 -14.63 -11.96
CA PHE A 21 5.05 -13.79 -12.05
C PHE A 21 3.79 -14.59 -11.70
N ILE A 22 3.63 -15.79 -12.26
CA ILE A 22 2.47 -16.64 -11.95
C ILE A 22 2.46 -17.02 -10.46
N CYS A 23 3.60 -17.44 -9.92
CA CYS A 23 3.73 -17.80 -8.50
C CYS A 23 3.41 -16.62 -7.57
N ILE A 24 3.95 -15.44 -7.85
CA ILE A 24 3.69 -14.25 -7.01
C ILE A 24 2.24 -13.78 -7.14
N GLY A 25 1.64 -13.90 -8.33
CA GLY A 25 0.23 -13.63 -8.56
C GLY A 25 -0.67 -14.50 -7.69
N ILE A 26 -0.45 -15.83 -7.70
CA ILE A 26 -1.18 -16.78 -6.84
C ILE A 26 -1.01 -16.41 -5.36
N ALA A 27 0.22 -16.13 -4.92
CA ALA A 27 0.50 -15.77 -3.54
C ALA A 27 -0.19 -14.46 -3.12
N ALA A 28 -0.21 -13.45 -4.00
CA ALA A 28 -0.92 -12.19 -3.79
C ALA A 28 -2.43 -12.42 -3.69
N VAL A 29 -3.01 -13.27 -4.55
CA VAL A 29 -4.44 -13.61 -4.49
C VAL A 29 -4.79 -14.28 -3.17
N CYS A 30 -4.08 -15.34 -2.80
CA CYS A 30 -4.31 -16.04 -1.55
C CYS A 30 -4.22 -15.10 -0.34
N GLY A 31 -3.16 -14.29 -0.26
CA GLY A 31 -2.95 -13.35 0.83
C GLY A 31 -4.07 -12.31 0.96
N ASN A 32 -4.47 -11.70 -0.17
CA ASN A 32 -5.49 -10.66 -0.17
C ASN A 32 -6.90 -11.20 0.07
N ILE A 33 -7.23 -12.42 -0.40
CA ILE A 33 -8.49 -13.11 -0.01
C ILE A 33 -8.53 -13.33 1.50
N ILE A 34 -7.46 -13.85 2.10
CA ILE A 34 -7.38 -14.07 3.55
C ILE A 34 -7.55 -12.75 4.32
N ALA A 35 -6.95 -11.67 3.82
CA ALA A 35 -7.10 -10.33 4.40
C ALA A 35 -8.56 -9.85 4.35
N LEU A 36 -9.22 -9.94 3.20
CA LEU A 36 -10.63 -9.58 3.03
C LEU A 36 -11.54 -10.43 3.93
N VAL A 37 -11.40 -11.75 3.93
CA VAL A 37 -12.18 -12.66 4.80
C VAL A 37 -12.00 -12.29 6.27
N SER A 38 -10.78 -11.95 6.69
CA SER A 38 -10.50 -11.51 8.06
C SER A 38 -11.19 -10.20 8.42
N ILE A 39 -11.37 -9.30 7.45
CA ILE A 39 -12.08 -8.03 7.63
C ILE A 39 -13.59 -8.27 7.67
N PHE A 40 -14.15 -9.06 6.74
CA PHE A 40 -15.59 -9.33 6.66
C PHE A 40 -16.14 -10.15 7.84
N LYS A 41 -15.30 -10.95 8.50
CA LYS A 41 -15.68 -11.62 9.76
C LYS A 41 -15.81 -10.66 10.96
N SER A 42 -15.46 -9.39 10.81
CA SER A 42 -15.63 -8.36 11.84
C SER A 42 -17.09 -7.89 11.90
N THR A 43 -17.70 -7.84 13.09
CA THR A 43 -19.10 -7.41 13.27
C THR A 43 -19.34 -5.92 12.96
N ARG A 44 -18.29 -5.10 12.94
CA ARG A 44 -18.34 -3.68 12.57
C ARG A 44 -17.16 -3.35 11.66
N THR A 45 -17.46 -2.74 10.52
CA THR A 45 -16.47 -2.21 9.57
C THR A 45 -16.05 -0.82 10.01
N ASN A 46 -14.76 -0.63 10.24
CA ASN A 46 -14.21 0.67 10.60
C ASN A 46 -13.62 1.39 9.37
N ARG A 47 -13.32 2.69 9.49
CA ARG A 47 -12.67 3.50 8.45
C ARG A 47 -11.39 2.85 7.90
N SER A 48 -10.54 2.31 8.79
CA SER A 48 -9.34 1.57 8.38
C SER A 48 -9.66 0.36 7.50
N ASP A 49 -10.77 -0.33 7.77
CA ASP A 49 -11.15 -1.53 7.03
C ASP A 49 -11.56 -1.17 5.58
N ILE A 50 -12.19 -0.01 5.35
CA ILE A 50 -12.53 0.48 3.99
C ILE A 50 -11.27 0.67 3.13
N LEU A 51 -10.26 1.35 3.68
CA LEU A 51 -8.99 1.57 2.97
C LEU A 51 -8.27 0.26 2.66
N LEU A 52 -8.31 -0.70 3.59
CA LEU A 52 -7.73 -2.03 3.39
C LEU A 52 -8.49 -2.85 2.36
N ILE A 53 -9.82 -2.75 2.32
CA ILE A 53 -10.64 -3.40 1.29
C ILE A 53 -10.26 -2.84 -0.08
N SER A 54 -10.17 -1.51 -0.22
CA SER A 54 -9.74 -0.87 -1.49
C SER A 54 -8.38 -1.39 -1.95
N LEU A 55 -7.40 -1.41 -1.05
CA LEU A 55 -6.05 -1.87 -1.37
C LEU A 55 -6.00 -3.37 -1.71
N ALA A 56 -6.64 -4.21 -0.91
CA ALA A 56 -6.70 -5.65 -1.16
C ALA A 56 -7.42 -5.98 -2.46
N SER A 57 -8.49 -5.24 -2.81
CA SER A 57 -9.18 -5.38 -4.10
C SER A 57 -8.26 -5.02 -5.27
N ASN A 58 -7.48 -3.94 -5.16
CA ASN A 58 -6.48 -3.58 -6.18
C ASN A 58 -5.41 -4.68 -6.33
N ASP A 59 -4.91 -5.20 -5.22
CA ASP A 59 -3.90 -6.26 -5.23
C ASP A 59 -4.45 -7.59 -5.77
N LEU A 60 -5.75 -7.88 -5.58
CA LEU A 60 -6.41 -9.01 -6.23
C LEU A 60 -6.43 -8.85 -7.75
N ILE A 61 -6.70 -7.66 -8.26
CA ILE A 61 -6.66 -7.40 -9.71
C ILE A 61 -5.23 -7.60 -10.24
N ILE A 62 -4.23 -7.09 -9.52
CA ILE A 62 -2.82 -7.32 -9.87
C ILE A 62 -2.49 -8.82 -9.90
N GLY A 63 -2.89 -9.57 -8.87
CA GLY A 63 -2.60 -10.99 -8.77
C GLY A 63 -3.39 -11.89 -9.74
N LEU A 64 -4.64 -11.53 -10.06
CA LEU A 64 -5.52 -12.31 -10.94
C LEU A 64 -5.33 -11.98 -12.43
N LEU A 65 -5.03 -10.72 -12.76
CA LEU A 65 -4.97 -10.26 -14.15
C LEU A 65 -3.56 -9.90 -14.55
N ILE A 66 -2.91 -8.97 -13.83
CA ILE A 66 -1.61 -8.42 -14.27
C ILE A 66 -0.49 -9.45 -14.22
N CYS A 67 -0.34 -10.15 -13.09
CA CYS A 67 0.76 -11.10 -12.91
C CYS A 67 0.65 -12.28 -13.89
N PRO A 68 -0.52 -12.93 -14.09
CA PRO A 68 -0.64 -14.00 -15.08
C PRO A 68 -0.39 -13.51 -16.50
N PHE A 69 -0.85 -12.31 -16.83
CA PHE A 69 -0.67 -11.74 -18.17
C PHE A 69 0.82 -11.46 -18.46
N LEU A 70 1.52 -10.75 -17.56
CA LEU A 70 2.98 -10.54 -17.62
C LEU A 70 3.75 -11.86 -17.66
N GLY A 71 3.29 -12.88 -16.93
CA GLY A 71 3.92 -14.19 -16.89
C GLY A 71 3.76 -14.99 -18.18
N ILE A 72 2.55 -15.02 -18.74
CA ILE A 72 2.22 -15.74 -19.99
C ILE A 72 2.95 -15.12 -21.18
N GLU A 73 3.08 -13.79 -21.22
CA GLU A 73 3.83 -13.07 -22.27
C GLU A 73 5.27 -13.56 -22.42
N GLN A 74 5.92 -13.96 -21.31
CA GLN A 74 7.29 -14.48 -21.34
C GLN A 74 7.41 -15.79 -22.14
N PHE A 75 6.29 -16.53 -22.30
CA PHE A 75 6.23 -17.77 -23.06
C PHE A 75 5.79 -17.57 -24.51
N LEU A 76 4.96 -16.55 -24.78
CA LEU A 76 4.26 -16.41 -26.07
C LEU A 76 4.97 -15.50 -27.09
N ASN A 77 6.04 -14.78 -26.71
CA ASN A 77 6.73 -13.82 -27.59
C ASN A 77 5.77 -12.83 -28.29
N TYR A 78 4.65 -12.50 -27.65
CA TYR A 78 3.59 -11.64 -28.21
C TYR A 78 3.70 -10.22 -27.68
N TYR A 79 3.56 -9.20 -28.53
CA TYR A 79 4.21 -7.92 -28.24
C TYR A 79 3.40 -6.62 -28.40
N PRO A 80 2.79 -6.28 -29.56
CA PRO A 80 2.40 -4.87 -29.77
C PRO A 80 1.02 -4.49 -29.19
N ASP A 81 -0.04 -5.21 -29.57
CA ASP A 81 -1.41 -4.80 -29.28
C ASP A 81 -1.78 -4.98 -27.81
N VAL A 82 -1.22 -6.03 -27.22
CA VAL A 82 -1.36 -6.38 -25.81
C VAL A 82 -0.73 -5.31 -24.92
N CYS A 83 0.47 -4.85 -25.26
CA CYS A 83 1.19 -3.87 -24.45
C CYS A 83 0.50 -2.50 -24.44
N ASN A 84 -0.10 -2.08 -25.56
CA ASN A 84 -0.87 -0.82 -25.63
C ASN A 84 -2.08 -0.79 -24.70
N PHE A 85 -2.67 -1.94 -24.39
CA PHE A 85 -3.78 -2.04 -23.45
C PHE A 85 -3.30 -2.25 -22.00
N GLN A 86 -2.24 -3.03 -21.83
CA GLN A 86 -1.69 -3.41 -20.53
C GLN A 86 -1.00 -2.25 -19.83
N ALA A 87 -0.17 -1.47 -20.54
CA ALA A 87 0.61 -0.38 -19.95
C ALA A 87 -0.25 0.65 -19.19
N PRO A 88 -1.35 1.21 -19.77
CA PRO A 88 -2.23 2.09 -19.01
C PRO A 88 -2.94 1.36 -17.86
N GLY A 89 -3.30 0.09 -18.03
CA GLY A 89 -3.92 -0.73 -16.97
C GLY A 89 -3.02 -0.91 -15.75
N VAL A 90 -1.79 -1.36 -15.95
CA VAL A 90 -0.77 -1.54 -14.89
C VAL A 90 -0.49 -0.20 -14.20
N SER A 91 -0.32 0.85 -14.98
CA SER A 91 -0.05 2.21 -14.47
C SER A 91 -1.22 2.77 -13.66
N SER A 92 -2.45 2.41 -14.02
CA SER A 92 -3.66 2.78 -13.26
C SER A 92 -3.65 2.12 -11.89
N LEU A 93 -3.38 0.81 -11.83
CA LEU A 93 -3.31 0.05 -10.59
C LEU A 93 -2.15 0.53 -9.70
N PHE A 94 -1.01 0.92 -10.29
CA PHE A 94 0.06 1.62 -9.57
C PHE A 94 -0.44 2.91 -8.90
N CYS A 95 -1.14 3.76 -9.65
CA CYS A 95 -1.68 5.01 -9.12
C CYS A 95 -2.73 4.77 -8.03
N ILE A 96 -3.63 3.79 -8.22
CA ILE A 96 -4.63 3.37 -7.21
C ILE A 96 -3.94 2.92 -5.93
N THR A 97 -2.92 2.06 -6.05
CA THR A 97 -2.09 1.60 -4.91
C THR A 97 -1.47 2.78 -4.18
N SER A 98 -0.84 3.70 -4.91
CA SER A 98 -0.14 4.87 -4.39
C SER A 98 -1.08 5.78 -3.59
N LEU A 99 -2.26 6.07 -4.13
CA LEU A 99 -3.30 6.85 -3.45
C LEU A 99 -3.82 6.13 -2.20
N ASN A 100 -4.07 4.81 -2.28
CA ASN A 100 -4.52 4.03 -1.14
C ASN A 100 -3.50 4.05 0.01
N VAL A 101 -2.20 3.84 -0.27
CA VAL A 101 -1.17 3.86 0.78
C VAL A 101 -0.94 5.26 1.36
N ALA A 102 -1.05 6.32 0.55
CA ALA A 102 -1.02 7.71 1.01
C ALA A 102 -2.20 8.01 1.95
N LEU A 103 -3.42 7.62 1.56
CA LEU A 103 -4.64 7.79 2.37
C LEU A 103 -4.54 7.01 3.69
N ILE A 104 -4.00 5.79 3.67
CA ILE A 104 -3.74 5.00 4.88
C ILE A 104 -2.77 5.74 5.80
N ALA A 105 -1.65 6.24 5.26
CA ALA A 105 -0.65 6.96 6.05
C ALA A 105 -1.24 8.23 6.67
N PHE A 106 -1.97 9.02 5.89
CA PHE A 106 -2.64 10.24 6.33
C PHE A 106 -3.66 9.96 7.44
N TYR A 107 -4.55 9.00 7.23
CA TYR A 107 -5.56 8.60 8.20
C TYR A 107 -4.92 8.12 9.51
N LYS A 108 -3.85 7.33 9.43
CA LYS A 108 -3.12 6.86 10.63
C LYS A 108 -2.41 7.99 11.36
N CYS A 109 -1.77 8.90 10.63
CA CYS A 109 -1.13 10.07 11.23
C CYS A 109 -2.13 10.92 11.99
N PHE A 110 -3.29 11.16 11.39
CA PHE A 110 -4.34 11.95 12.02
C PHE A 110 -4.81 11.33 13.34
N ILE A 111 -5.22 10.05 13.35
CA ILE A 111 -5.74 9.39 14.55
C ILE A 111 -4.69 9.25 15.64
N LEU A 112 -3.46 8.92 15.27
CA LEU A 112 -2.41 8.66 16.26
C LEU A 112 -1.81 9.94 16.82
N ALA A 113 -1.62 10.99 16.01
CA ALA A 113 -0.88 12.18 16.43
C ALA A 113 -1.75 13.29 17.03
N ARG A 114 -3.04 13.38 16.67
CA ARG A 114 -3.90 14.49 17.14
C ARG A 114 -4.77 14.19 18.36
N GLU A 115 -4.80 12.95 18.87
CA GLU A 115 -5.70 12.54 19.97
C GLU A 115 -7.18 12.91 19.75
N THR A 116 -7.56 13.27 18.52
CA THR A 116 -8.94 13.61 18.17
C THR A 116 -9.77 12.34 18.19
N THR A 117 -10.92 12.42 18.86
CA THR A 117 -11.99 11.43 18.79
C THR A 117 -12.29 11.11 17.32
N GLU A 118 -12.50 9.83 16.97
CA GLU A 118 -12.67 9.33 15.59
C GLU A 118 -13.79 10.03 14.78
N GLU A 119 -14.56 10.91 15.42
CA GLU A 119 -15.78 11.55 14.92
C GLU A 119 -15.53 12.95 14.32
N ASP A 120 -14.43 13.64 14.61
CA ASP A 120 -14.37 15.10 14.44
C ASP A 120 -13.84 15.65 13.09
N PHE A 121 -13.49 14.82 12.09
CA PHE A 121 -13.06 15.39 10.80
C PHE A 121 -13.30 14.53 9.56
N LEU A 122 -12.75 13.31 9.50
CA LEU A 122 -12.90 12.47 8.31
C LEU A 122 -14.17 11.62 8.41
N SER A 123 -15.26 12.18 7.90
CA SER A 123 -16.52 11.45 7.79
C SER A 123 -16.33 10.16 6.97
N MET A 124 -17.10 9.12 7.30
CA MET A 124 -17.13 7.89 6.49
C MET A 124 -17.45 8.18 5.02
N LYS A 125 -18.31 9.17 4.76
CA LYS A 125 -18.71 9.59 3.41
C LYS A 125 -17.53 10.17 2.63
N THR A 126 -16.74 11.03 3.26
CA THR A 126 -15.54 11.61 2.64
C THR A 126 -14.52 10.53 2.31
N LEU A 127 -14.31 9.56 3.21
CA LEU A 127 -13.38 8.46 2.97
C LEU A 127 -13.80 7.59 1.79
N VAL A 128 -15.09 7.21 1.73
CA VAL A 128 -15.64 6.44 0.60
C VAL A 128 -15.51 7.23 -0.69
N PHE A 129 -15.78 8.55 -0.68
CA PHE A 129 -15.59 9.41 -1.84
C PHE A 129 -14.13 9.43 -2.32
N CYS A 130 -13.15 9.53 -1.42
CA CYS A 130 -11.74 9.45 -1.77
C CYS A 130 -11.36 8.10 -2.39
N VAL A 131 -11.91 6.99 -1.88
CA VAL A 131 -11.69 5.66 -2.44
C VAL A 131 -12.33 5.55 -3.82
N VAL A 132 -13.59 5.94 -4.00
CA VAL A 132 -14.23 5.89 -5.33
C VAL A 132 -13.46 6.78 -6.32
N GLY A 133 -13.04 7.97 -5.91
CA GLY A 133 -12.19 8.85 -6.71
C GLY A 133 -10.85 8.20 -7.08
N SER A 134 -10.23 7.45 -6.17
CA SER A 134 -8.99 6.74 -6.47
C SER A 134 -9.18 5.62 -7.49
N TRP A 135 -10.37 5.03 -7.60
CA TRP A 135 -10.66 4.01 -8.62
C TRP A 135 -11.05 4.58 -9.99
N LEU A 136 -11.61 5.80 -10.04
CA LEU A 136 -12.09 6.40 -11.29
C LEU A 136 -11.07 7.32 -11.96
N LEU A 137 -10.38 8.16 -11.18
CA LEU A 137 -9.50 9.19 -11.74
C LEU A 137 -8.24 8.60 -12.40
N PRO A 138 -7.52 7.65 -11.79
CA PRO A 138 -6.29 7.15 -12.39
C PRO A 138 -6.48 6.44 -13.73
N PRO A 139 -7.42 5.49 -13.91
CA PRO A 139 -7.66 4.87 -15.22
C PRO A 139 -7.94 5.87 -16.33
N MET A 140 -8.70 6.93 -16.04
CA MET A 140 -8.99 7.97 -17.00
C MET A 140 -7.73 8.77 -17.36
N VAL A 141 -6.97 9.20 -16.34
CA VAL A 141 -5.77 10.03 -16.52
C VAL A 141 -4.65 9.26 -17.23
N THR A 142 -4.36 8.03 -16.82
CA THR A 142 -3.29 7.20 -17.40
C THR A 142 -3.62 6.82 -18.84
N SER A 143 -4.87 6.44 -19.13
CA SER A 143 -5.26 6.07 -20.50
C SER A 143 -5.16 7.26 -21.46
N ILE A 144 -5.75 8.42 -21.09
CA ILE A 144 -5.68 9.62 -21.94
C ILE A 144 -4.24 10.08 -22.13
N SER A 145 -3.44 10.15 -21.06
CA SER A 145 -2.06 10.61 -21.16
C SER A 145 -1.18 9.62 -21.93
N TYR A 146 -1.40 8.31 -21.81
CA TYR A 146 -0.62 7.31 -22.54
C TYR A 146 -0.80 7.43 -24.06
N PHE A 147 -2.05 7.54 -24.53
CA PHE A 147 -2.33 7.58 -25.98
C PHE A 147 -2.02 8.93 -26.62
N PHE A 148 -2.18 10.04 -25.91
CA PHE A 148 -2.10 11.37 -26.52
C PHE A 148 -0.88 12.18 -26.09
N LEU A 149 -0.31 11.93 -24.90
CA LEU A 149 0.69 12.80 -24.28
C LEU A 149 1.73 12.01 -23.48
N LEU A 150 2.50 11.14 -24.14
CA LEU A 150 3.43 10.20 -23.48
C LEU A 150 4.40 10.85 -22.46
N LYS A 151 4.92 12.05 -22.77
CA LYS A 151 5.77 12.82 -21.81
C LYS A 151 5.00 13.21 -20.55
N VAL A 152 3.73 13.58 -20.70
CA VAL A 152 2.83 13.91 -19.59
C VAL A 152 2.52 12.65 -18.79
N PHE A 153 2.28 11.51 -19.45
CA PHE A 153 2.09 10.22 -18.78
C PHE A 153 3.26 9.87 -17.85
N VAL A 154 4.50 9.93 -18.34
CA VAL A 154 5.70 9.68 -17.51
C VAL A 154 5.78 10.65 -16.33
N SER A 155 5.55 11.95 -16.59
CA SER A 155 5.58 12.98 -15.56
C SER A 155 4.54 12.73 -14.46
N ILE A 156 3.34 12.27 -14.82
CA ILE A 156 2.27 11.91 -13.89
C ILE A 156 2.69 10.75 -12.99
N ILE A 157 3.19 9.65 -13.56
CA ILE A 157 3.62 8.47 -12.79
C ILE A 157 4.71 8.83 -11.78
N ASN A 158 5.72 9.59 -12.22
CA ASN A 158 6.80 10.05 -11.36
C ASN A 158 6.31 11.00 -10.26
N SER A 159 5.45 11.94 -10.61
CA SER A 159 4.88 12.90 -9.65
C SER A 159 4.06 12.19 -8.59
N ILE A 160 3.23 11.22 -8.97
CA ILE A 160 2.43 10.41 -8.03
C ILE A 160 3.34 9.61 -7.10
N PHE A 161 4.41 9.01 -7.61
CA PHE A 161 5.39 8.31 -6.78
C PHE A 161 5.99 9.23 -5.72
N ILE A 162 6.50 10.39 -6.13
CA ILE A 162 7.15 11.38 -5.26
C ILE A 162 6.17 11.94 -4.23
N ILE A 163 4.97 12.36 -4.65
CA ILE A 163 3.95 12.90 -3.75
C ILE A 163 3.55 11.86 -2.71
N THR A 164 3.34 10.61 -3.12
CA THR A 164 2.99 9.50 -2.22
C THR A 164 4.09 9.25 -1.20
N LEU A 165 5.35 9.24 -1.65
CA LEU A 165 6.51 9.12 -0.77
C LEU A 165 6.56 10.25 0.26
N LEU A 166 6.43 11.51 -0.18
CA LEU A 166 6.46 12.68 0.69
C LEU A 166 5.35 12.65 1.74
N VAL A 167 4.12 12.33 1.33
CA VAL A 167 2.97 12.19 2.24
C VAL A 167 3.26 11.11 3.28
N MET A 168 3.73 9.93 2.86
CA MET A 168 4.08 8.86 3.80
C MET A 168 5.19 9.26 4.76
N LEU A 169 6.29 9.86 4.26
CA LEU A 169 7.42 10.29 5.08
C LEU A 169 6.99 11.32 6.13
N VAL A 170 6.25 12.35 5.73
CA VAL A 170 5.74 13.38 6.65
C VAL A 170 4.80 12.77 7.68
N CYS A 171 3.79 12.00 7.25
CA CYS A 171 2.82 11.38 8.13
C CYS A 171 3.48 10.48 9.17
N TYR A 172 4.44 9.67 8.75
CA TYR A 172 5.10 8.72 9.65
C TYR A 172 6.17 9.38 10.53
N ALA A 173 6.85 10.42 10.05
CA ALA A 173 7.70 11.25 10.89
C ALA A 173 6.90 11.90 12.02
N LEU A 174 5.72 12.46 11.72
CA LEU A 174 4.82 13.05 12.71
C LEU A 174 4.34 12.01 13.74
N ILE A 175 3.99 10.79 13.30
CA ILE A 175 3.64 9.69 14.21
C ILE A 175 4.80 9.35 15.15
N ILE A 176 6.02 9.21 14.61
CA ILE A 176 7.20 8.89 15.42
C ILE A 176 7.51 10.00 16.42
N LEU A 177 7.43 11.28 15.99
CA LEU A 177 7.64 12.43 16.86
C LEU A 177 6.59 12.50 17.97
N TYR A 178 5.32 12.28 17.65
CA TYR A 178 4.24 12.18 18.63
C TYR A 178 4.55 11.10 19.68
N ILE A 179 4.86 9.87 19.24
CA ILE A 179 5.17 8.75 20.14
C ILE A 179 6.37 9.07 21.04
N LYS A 180 7.43 9.69 20.50
CA LYS A 180 8.59 10.10 21.29
C LYS A 180 8.23 11.12 22.36
N ARG A 181 7.42 12.14 22.02
CA ARG A 181 6.93 13.16 22.96
C ARG A 181 6.07 12.54 24.06
N THR A 182 5.13 11.66 23.70
CA THR A 182 4.26 10.96 24.66
C THR A 182 5.06 10.07 25.60
N LYS A 183 6.10 9.38 25.09
CA LYS A 183 7.03 8.60 25.92
C LYS A 183 7.77 9.45 26.95
N GLN A 184 8.24 10.64 26.54
CA GLN A 184 8.98 11.54 27.41
C GLN A 184 8.07 12.15 28.48
N SER A 185 6.86 12.58 28.10
CA SER A 185 5.85 13.07 29.05
C SER A 185 5.51 12.00 30.10
N LEU A 186 5.31 10.74 29.69
CA LEU A 186 5.05 9.63 30.60
C LEU A 186 6.23 9.27 31.52
N LYS A 187 7.47 9.51 31.11
CA LYS A 187 8.65 9.29 31.96
C LYS A 187 8.72 10.34 33.09
N ASN A 188 8.20 11.54 32.86
CA ASN A 188 8.23 12.64 33.81
C ASN A 188 7.09 12.59 34.86
N PHE A 189 5.98 11.88 34.59
CA PHE A 189 4.86 11.69 35.53
C PHE A 189 4.94 10.32 36.24
N GLN A 190 5.45 10.29 37.48
CA GLN A 190 5.73 9.06 38.24
C GLN A 190 4.54 8.39 38.96
N ASN A 191 3.27 8.83 38.82
CA ASN A 191 2.19 8.29 39.66
C ASN A 191 1.15 7.39 38.92
N THR A 192 1.10 6.12 39.36
CA THR A 192 -0.03 5.17 39.47
C THR A 192 -0.94 4.81 38.27
N LYS A 193 -0.94 5.54 37.14
CA LYS A 193 -1.66 5.14 35.89
C LYS A 193 -0.75 4.54 34.79
N ILE A 194 0.52 4.35 35.11
CA ILE A 194 1.64 4.07 34.19
C ILE A 194 1.46 2.79 33.36
N ASN A 195 0.97 1.69 33.95
CA ASN A 195 0.96 0.41 33.23
C ASN A 195 0.06 0.39 31.99
N ALA A 196 -1.09 1.08 32.02
CA ALA A 196 -2.02 1.11 30.89
C ALA A 196 -1.58 2.08 29.78
N SER A 197 -1.04 3.25 30.14
CA SER A 197 -0.52 4.24 29.20
C SER A 197 0.80 3.77 28.56
N GLN A 198 1.68 3.15 29.33
CA GLN A 198 2.94 2.56 28.86
C GLN A 198 2.70 1.35 27.95
N GLN A 199 1.71 0.51 28.26
CA GLN A 199 1.28 -0.57 27.36
C GLN A 199 0.71 -0.03 26.05
N THR A 200 -0.14 1.00 26.09
CA THR A 200 -0.67 1.67 24.88
C THR A 200 0.46 2.25 24.02
N LEU A 201 1.42 2.94 24.65
CA LEU A 201 2.58 3.53 23.98
C LEU A 201 3.47 2.44 23.33
N SER A 202 3.71 1.33 24.02
CA SER A 202 4.47 0.21 23.46
C SER A 202 3.80 -0.41 22.23
N LEU A 203 2.46 -0.44 22.20
CA LEU A 203 1.67 -0.88 21.05
C LEU A 203 1.75 0.12 19.90
N GLN A 204 1.69 1.43 20.19
CA GLN A 204 1.90 2.49 19.19
C GLN A 204 3.32 2.46 18.60
N MET A 205 4.36 2.22 19.40
CA MET A 205 5.74 2.04 18.92
C MET A 205 5.88 0.81 18.00
N LYS A 206 5.23 -0.31 18.34
CA LYS A 206 5.19 -1.49 17.49
C LYS A 206 4.45 -1.21 16.18
N ALA A 207 3.39 -0.40 16.21
CA ALA A 207 2.69 0.07 15.01
C ALA A 207 3.60 0.97 14.14
N ALA A 208 4.33 1.91 14.74
CA ALA A 208 5.27 2.80 14.04
C ALA A 208 6.45 2.06 13.39
N ARG A 209 7.01 1.03 14.03
CA ARG A 209 8.08 0.20 13.43
C ARG A 209 7.59 -0.53 12.17
N LYS A 210 6.37 -1.06 12.19
CA LYS A 210 5.76 -1.75 11.03
C LYS A 210 5.37 -0.78 9.93
N VAL A 211 5.12 0.47 10.28
CA VAL A 211 4.88 1.58 9.36
C VAL A 211 6.15 1.95 8.57
N THR A 212 7.33 1.93 9.19
CA THR A 212 8.60 2.10 8.46
C THR A 212 8.80 0.99 7.42
N VAL A 213 8.39 -0.23 7.74
CA VAL A 213 8.41 -1.35 6.79
C VAL A 213 7.50 -1.07 5.59
N LEU A 214 6.30 -0.49 5.78
CA LEU A 214 5.42 -0.10 4.67
C LEU A 214 6.08 0.86 3.69
N VAL A 215 6.73 1.91 4.19
CA VAL A 215 7.43 2.89 3.33
C VAL A 215 8.55 2.22 2.55
N LEU A 216 9.37 1.41 3.22
CA LEU A 216 10.48 0.71 2.60
C LEU A 216 9.99 -0.27 1.53
N CYS A 217 8.93 -1.03 1.80
CA CYS A 217 8.34 -1.93 0.82
C CYS A 217 7.84 -1.17 -0.41
N TYR A 218 7.12 -0.06 -0.23
CA TYR A 218 6.66 0.76 -1.36
C TYR A 218 7.83 1.29 -2.20
N VAL A 219 8.88 1.83 -1.56
CA VAL A 219 10.05 2.35 -2.27
C VAL A 219 10.77 1.24 -3.03
N VAL A 220 11.08 0.12 -2.37
CA VAL A 220 11.80 -0.99 -2.98
C VAL A 220 11.00 -1.59 -4.13
N CYS A 221 9.68 -1.67 -4.02
CA CYS A 221 8.83 -2.26 -5.05
C CYS A 221 8.64 -1.34 -6.28
N PHE A 222 8.49 -0.03 -6.09
CA PHE A 222 8.12 0.88 -7.18
C PHE A 222 9.24 1.77 -7.71
N LEU A 223 10.28 2.06 -6.93
CA LEU A 223 11.40 2.87 -7.41
C LEU A 223 12.08 2.29 -8.66
N PRO A 224 12.34 0.97 -8.76
CA PRO A 224 13.00 0.40 -9.93
C PRO A 224 12.22 0.69 -11.22
N ILE A 225 10.90 0.48 -11.22
CA ILE A 225 10.08 0.65 -12.43
C ILE A 225 9.90 2.13 -12.78
N VAL A 226 9.73 2.99 -11.79
CA VAL A 226 9.63 4.45 -11.99
C VAL A 226 10.93 4.99 -12.60
N ALA A 227 12.09 4.52 -12.13
CA ALA A 227 13.39 4.87 -12.70
C ALA A 227 13.55 4.35 -14.14
N CYS A 228 13.13 3.10 -14.41
CA CYS A 228 13.16 2.53 -15.76
C CYS A 228 12.31 3.35 -16.75
N ILE A 229 11.10 3.75 -16.36
CA ILE A 229 10.22 4.59 -17.19
C ILE A 229 10.87 5.94 -17.52
N LEU A 230 11.54 6.58 -16.54
CA LEU A 230 12.30 7.81 -16.78
C LEU A 230 13.46 7.59 -17.75
N ILE A 231 14.25 6.53 -17.54
CA ILE A 231 15.38 6.20 -18.43
C ILE A 231 14.86 5.97 -19.86
N ASN A 232 13.73 5.27 -20.03
CA ASN A 232 13.15 5.05 -21.36
C ASN A 232 12.85 6.38 -22.05
N LEU A 233 12.23 7.33 -21.32
CA LEU A 233 11.85 8.62 -21.87
C LEU A 233 13.05 9.49 -22.28
N PHE A 234 14.12 9.49 -21.49
CA PHE A 234 15.25 10.41 -21.70
C PHE A 234 16.44 9.81 -22.45
N TYR A 235 16.57 8.48 -22.46
CA TYR A 235 17.79 7.79 -22.90
C TYR A 235 17.61 6.93 -24.16
N VAL A 236 16.41 6.39 -24.39
CA VAL A 236 16.16 5.43 -25.49
C VAL A 236 15.51 6.11 -26.71
N ASP A 237 14.79 7.21 -26.50
CA ASP A 237 13.95 7.91 -27.49
C ASP A 237 14.73 8.66 -28.62
N GLY A 238 15.96 8.25 -28.96
CA GLY A 238 16.65 8.93 -30.07
C GLY A 238 17.98 8.41 -30.61
N THR A 239 18.70 7.45 -30.00
CA THR A 239 20.06 7.11 -30.53
C THR A 239 20.63 5.71 -30.27
N LYS A 240 20.02 4.83 -29.46
CA LYS A 240 20.67 3.57 -29.04
C LYS A 240 19.75 2.35 -29.05
N VAL A 241 20.29 1.24 -29.54
CA VAL A 241 19.68 -0.10 -29.50
C VAL A 241 19.57 -0.57 -28.05
N ARG A 242 18.42 -1.16 -27.70
CA ARG A 242 18.13 -1.68 -26.37
C ARG A 242 18.95 -2.95 -26.11
N THR A 243 19.70 -2.98 -25.01
CA THR A 243 20.56 -4.12 -24.67
C THR A 243 19.79 -5.16 -23.85
N GLU A 244 20.18 -6.43 -23.95
CA GLU A 244 19.63 -7.52 -23.12
C GLU A 244 19.62 -7.17 -21.62
N THR A 245 20.69 -6.54 -21.15
CA THR A 245 20.82 -6.13 -19.75
C THR A 245 19.75 -5.12 -19.36
N LEU A 246 19.48 -4.12 -20.21
CA LEU A 246 18.46 -3.12 -19.94
C LEU A 246 17.07 -3.77 -19.91
N GLU A 247 16.79 -4.70 -20.82
CA GLU A 247 15.52 -5.44 -20.84
C GLU A 247 15.32 -6.29 -19.59
N THR A 248 16.36 -6.98 -19.16
CA THR A 248 16.33 -7.79 -17.94
C THR A 248 16.08 -6.92 -16.70
N ILE A 249 16.63 -5.69 -16.66
CA ILE A 249 16.37 -4.73 -15.59
C ILE A 249 14.90 -4.29 -15.57
N PHE A 250 14.31 -4.00 -16.73
CA PHE A 250 12.88 -3.65 -16.83
C PHE A 250 11.99 -4.81 -16.36
N LEU A 251 12.28 -6.03 -16.84
CA LEU A 251 11.54 -7.23 -16.45
C LEU A 251 11.61 -7.47 -14.94
N PHE A 252 12.80 -7.30 -14.35
CA PHE A 252 12.97 -7.38 -12.91
C PHE A 252 12.23 -6.26 -12.17
N ALA A 253 12.23 -5.04 -12.69
CA ALA A 253 11.52 -3.92 -12.10
C ALA A 253 9.99 -4.15 -12.09
N ASP A 254 9.43 -4.68 -13.18
CA ASP A 254 8.02 -5.08 -13.25
C ASP A 254 7.70 -6.18 -12.24
N PHE A 255 8.57 -7.19 -12.13
CA PHE A 255 8.43 -8.26 -11.14
C PHE A 255 8.41 -7.73 -9.71
N ILE A 256 9.37 -6.87 -9.36
CA ILE A 256 9.47 -6.25 -8.03
C ILE A 256 8.27 -5.32 -7.74
N SER A 257 7.70 -4.68 -8.76
CA SER A 257 6.45 -3.91 -8.59
C SER A 257 5.26 -4.81 -8.26
N CYS A 258 5.14 -5.98 -8.91
CA CYS A 258 4.10 -6.97 -8.62
C CYS A 258 4.25 -7.58 -7.22
N PHE A 259 5.50 -7.73 -6.75
CA PHE A 259 5.81 -8.23 -5.42
C PHE A 259 5.17 -7.38 -4.30
N ASN A 260 4.89 -6.09 -4.55
CA ASN A 260 4.15 -5.24 -3.61
C ASN A 260 2.77 -5.80 -3.24
N ALA A 261 2.02 -6.31 -4.22
CA ALA A 261 0.69 -6.86 -4.01
C ALA A 261 0.71 -8.11 -3.10
N PHE A 262 1.79 -8.88 -3.15
CA PHE A 262 2.03 -10.00 -2.24
C PHE A 262 2.37 -9.55 -0.82
N LEU A 263 3.20 -8.50 -0.67
CA LEU A 263 3.64 -8.02 0.64
C LEU A 263 2.50 -7.40 1.48
N ASN A 264 1.56 -6.71 0.83
CA ASN A 264 0.50 -5.95 1.47
C ASN A 264 -0.27 -6.74 2.57
N PRO A 265 -0.82 -7.95 2.30
CA PRO A 265 -1.46 -8.80 3.32
C PRO A 265 -0.61 -9.05 4.57
N TRP A 266 0.68 -9.33 4.42
CA TRP A 266 1.59 -9.60 5.53
C TRP A 266 1.78 -8.38 6.41
N ILE A 267 1.84 -7.21 5.77
CA ILE A 267 2.05 -5.97 6.48
C ILE A 267 0.77 -5.58 7.24
N TYR A 268 -0.41 -5.61 6.62
CA TYR A 268 -1.64 -5.16 7.29
C TYR A 268 -2.22 -6.18 8.28
N THR A 269 -2.16 -7.49 8.00
CA THR A 269 -2.70 -8.51 8.93
C THR A 269 -1.91 -8.53 10.25
N THR A 270 -0.60 -8.28 10.21
CA THR A 270 0.25 -8.19 11.41
C THR A 270 0.11 -6.85 12.14
N ILE A 271 -0.30 -5.77 11.45
CA ILE A 271 -0.58 -4.45 12.04
C ILE A 271 -1.93 -4.43 12.76
N PHE A 272 -3.00 -4.96 12.14
CA PHE A 272 -4.37 -4.80 12.65
C PHE A 272 -4.85 -5.89 13.62
N LYS A 273 -4.32 -7.12 13.55
CA LYS A 273 -4.54 -8.12 14.63
C LYS A 273 -4.10 -7.57 15.99
N ASN A 274 -3.08 -6.73 16.03
CA ASN A 274 -2.58 -6.09 17.25
C ASN A 274 -3.44 -4.89 17.68
N LEU A 275 -3.92 -4.07 16.73
CA LEU A 275 -4.80 -2.93 17.02
C LEU A 275 -6.20 -3.37 17.48
N LYS A 276 -6.85 -4.32 16.79
CA LYS A 276 -8.18 -4.85 17.21
C LYS A 276 -8.11 -5.53 18.59
N ARG A 277 -7.02 -6.25 18.90
CA ARG A 277 -6.79 -6.79 20.26
C ARG A 277 -6.64 -5.68 21.30
N SER A 278 -5.91 -4.61 20.99
CA SER A 278 -5.72 -3.47 21.88
C SER A 278 -7.01 -2.71 22.16
N THR A 279 -7.83 -2.44 21.14
CA THR A 279 -9.10 -1.71 21.29
C THR A 279 -10.13 -2.58 22.02
N LYS A 280 -10.23 -3.88 21.70
CA LYS A 280 -11.09 -4.83 22.41
C LYS A 280 -10.70 -4.93 23.89
N TYR A 281 -9.40 -4.97 24.20
CA TYR A 281 -8.92 -4.99 25.58
C TYR A 281 -9.25 -3.68 26.33
N ARG A 282 -9.13 -2.51 25.68
CA ARG A 282 -9.54 -1.22 26.26
C ARG A 282 -11.04 -1.14 26.54
N LEU A 283 -11.88 -1.55 25.59
CA LEU A 283 -13.34 -1.56 25.76
C LEU A 283 -13.79 -2.50 26.88
N ILE A 284 -13.22 -3.71 26.96
CA ILE A 284 -13.50 -4.66 28.04
C ILE A 284 -13.08 -4.08 29.40
N LYS A 285 -11.91 -3.42 29.46
CA LYS A 285 -11.40 -2.81 30.70
C LYS A 285 -12.25 -1.62 31.16
N GLU A 286 -12.76 -0.81 30.23
CA GLU A 286 -13.67 0.28 30.56
C GLU A 286 -15.05 -0.22 31.00
N ASP A 287 -15.58 -1.26 30.37
CA ASP A 287 -16.85 -1.88 30.77
C ASP A 287 -16.74 -2.47 32.19
N HIS A 288 -15.63 -3.15 32.48
CA HIS A 288 -15.36 -3.69 33.81
C HIS A 288 -15.25 -2.60 34.89
N LYS A 289 -14.69 -1.43 34.52
CA LYS A 289 -14.56 -0.28 35.42
C LYS A 289 -15.90 0.41 35.67
N ARG A 290 -16.77 0.52 34.65
CA ARG A 290 -18.15 1.03 34.81
C ARG A 290 -18.95 0.13 35.73
N ARG A 291 -18.92 -1.19 35.54
CA ARG A 291 -19.65 -2.15 36.40
C ARG A 291 -19.22 -2.07 37.87
N LYS A 292 -17.92 -1.90 38.13
CA LYS A 292 -17.41 -1.71 39.51
C LYS A 292 -17.91 -0.42 40.17
N ASN A 293 -18.00 0.68 39.41
CA ASN A 293 -18.53 1.94 39.91
C ASN A 293 -20.04 1.85 40.20
N TYR A 294 -20.83 1.17 39.35
CA TYR A 294 -22.26 0.96 39.61
C TYR A 294 -22.52 0.07 40.84
N GLY A 295 -21.71 -0.98 41.04
CA GLY A 295 -21.82 -1.83 42.24
C GLY A 295 -21.44 -1.12 43.54
N ALA A 296 -20.58 -0.10 43.49
CA ALA A 296 -20.23 0.71 44.66
C ALA A 296 -21.31 1.75 45.02
N VAL A 297 -22.10 2.20 44.05
CA VAL A 297 -23.19 3.17 44.26
C VAL A 297 -24.48 2.50 44.76
N LEU A 298 -24.69 1.22 44.45
CA LEU A 298 -25.84 0.43 44.93
C LEU A 298 -25.60 -0.26 46.28
N GLY A 299 -24.40 -0.12 46.85
CA GLY A 299 -24.01 -0.69 48.16
C GLY A 299 -23.92 0.34 49.30
N GLN A 300 -24.37 1.58 49.06
CA GLN A 300 -24.60 2.62 50.08
C GLN A 300 -26.11 2.84 50.22
#